data_AF-A0A426FZE3-F1
#
_entry.id   AF-A0A426FZE3-F1
#
_cell.length_a   1.000
_cell.length_b   1.000
_cell.length_c   1.000
_cell.angle_alpha   90.00
_cell.angle_beta   90.00
_cell.angle_gamma   90.00
#
_symmetry.space_group_name_H-M   'P 1'
#
loop_
_entity.id
_entity.type
_entity.pdbx_description
1 polymer ?
#
loop_
_entity_poly.entity_id
_entity_poly.type
_entity_poly.pdbx_seq_one_letter_code
_entity_poly.pdbx_strand_id
1 'polypeptide(L)'
;MGKHLVICGHGQGRTGYDPGAVNAKLGITEAGKVRELAKLMSKYSGQQIDFITEQNVYDYRSITSIGKGYDSITELHFNAFNGSAKGTEVLIQSSLEADKEDMAILSLLSRYFQNRGIKKVDWLYNANQAASRGYTYRLVEIA
;
A
#
# COMPACT_ATOMS: atom_id res chain seq x y z
N MET A 1 1.52 19.79 -7.85
CA MET A 1 1.46 18.35 -7.54
C MET A 1 0.01 18.03 -7.22
N GLY A 2 -0.47 16.90 -7.71
CA GLY A 2 -1.84 16.45 -7.48
C GLY A 2 -2.06 15.95 -6.05
N LYS A 3 -3.32 15.73 -5.67
CA LYS A 3 -3.68 15.20 -4.35
C LYS A 3 -3.40 13.70 -4.32
N HIS A 4 -2.66 13.23 -3.32
CA HIS A 4 -2.29 11.81 -3.16
C HIS A 4 -2.98 11.19 -1.95
N LEU A 5 -3.38 9.92 -2.07
CA LEU A 5 -3.94 9.15 -0.97
C LEU A 5 -2.97 8.03 -0.57
N VAL A 6 -2.65 7.94 0.72
CA VAL A 6 -1.93 6.81 1.29
C VAL A 6 -2.89 5.97 2.12
N ILE A 7 -2.96 4.67 1.84
CA ILE A 7 -3.80 3.72 2.55
C ILE A 7 -2.89 2.79 3.36
N CYS A 8 -3.20 2.60 4.64
CA CYS A 8 -2.61 1.52 5.42
C CYS A 8 -3.32 0.21 5.10
N GLY A 9 -2.58 -0.82 4.68
CA GLY A 9 -3.11 -2.17 4.53
C GLY A 9 -3.71 -2.72 5.83
N HIS A 10 -4.65 -3.65 5.69
CA HIS A 10 -5.26 -4.38 6.80
C HIS A 10 -5.93 -3.46 7.85
N GLY A 11 -6.11 -3.97 9.07
CA GLY A 11 -6.69 -3.29 10.23
C GLY A 11 -8.19 -3.54 10.38
N GLN A 12 -8.92 -2.55 10.89
CA GLN A 12 -10.33 -2.71 11.22
C GLN A 12 -11.16 -2.94 9.97
N GLY A 13 -11.71 -4.15 9.83
CA GLY A 13 -12.72 -4.51 8.85
C GLY A 13 -14.14 -4.37 9.41
N ARG A 14 -15.12 -4.82 8.63
CA ARG A 14 -16.56 -4.76 8.95
C ARG A 14 -16.95 -5.63 10.14
N THR A 15 -16.29 -6.78 10.31
CA THR A 15 -16.65 -7.80 11.31
C THR A 15 -15.53 -8.12 12.28
N GLY A 16 -14.32 -7.62 12.05
CA GLY A 16 -13.16 -7.93 12.87
C GLY A 16 -11.92 -7.16 12.46
N TYR A 17 -10.89 -7.28 13.27
CA TYR A 17 -9.58 -6.69 13.00
C TYR A 17 -8.71 -7.68 12.23
N ASP A 18 -8.22 -7.25 11.08
CA ASP A 18 -7.24 -7.98 10.27
C ASP A 18 -5.83 -7.49 10.64
N PRO A 19 -4.98 -8.30 11.28
CA PRO A 19 -3.63 -7.88 11.63
C PRO A 19 -2.66 -7.88 10.43
N GLY A 20 -3.06 -8.46 9.29
CA GLY A 20 -2.14 -8.82 8.22
C GLY A 20 -1.12 -9.85 8.70
N ALA A 21 0.10 -9.78 8.18
CA ALA A 21 1.20 -10.62 8.65
C ALA A 21 1.51 -10.39 10.14
N VAL A 22 1.79 -11.47 10.87
CA VAL A 22 2.11 -11.42 12.31
C VAL A 22 3.46 -12.05 12.59
N ASN A 23 4.34 -11.29 13.22
CA ASN A 23 5.54 -11.80 13.86
C ASN A 23 5.26 -12.01 15.36
N ALA A 24 4.80 -13.21 15.73
CA ALA A 24 4.40 -13.53 17.09
C ALA A 24 5.55 -13.44 18.11
N LYS A 25 6.80 -13.70 17.69
CA LYS A 25 7.99 -13.61 18.56
C LYS A 25 8.25 -12.18 19.02
N LEU A 26 8.00 -11.20 18.16
CA LEU A 26 8.22 -9.78 18.45
C LEU A 26 6.93 -9.03 18.82
N GLY A 27 5.76 -9.68 18.76
CA GLY A 27 4.47 -9.03 18.97
C GLY A 27 4.15 -7.96 17.93
N ILE A 28 4.63 -8.13 16.70
CA ILE A 28 4.46 -7.15 15.62
C ILE A 28 3.40 -7.65 14.63
N THR A 29 2.47 -6.77 14.29
CA THR A 29 1.54 -6.96 13.17
C THR A 29 1.88 -6.01 12.04
N GLU A 30 1.66 -6.45 10.81
CA GLU A 30 1.77 -5.61 9.63
C GLU A 30 0.85 -4.40 9.72
N ALA A 31 -0.41 -4.61 10.09
CA ALA A 31 -1.38 -3.55 10.30
C ALA A 31 -0.86 -2.47 11.28
N GLY A 32 -0.14 -2.87 12.33
CA GLY A 32 0.51 -1.93 13.24
C GLY A 32 1.67 -1.17 12.57
N LYS A 33 2.53 -1.87 11.84
CA LYS A 33 3.73 -1.28 11.21
C LYS A 33 3.42 -0.30 10.10
N VAL A 34 2.43 -0.58 9.26
CA VAL A 34 2.02 0.37 8.21
C VAL A 34 1.47 1.66 8.82
N ARG A 35 0.79 1.59 9.98
CA ARG A 35 0.29 2.77 10.72
C ARG A 35 1.41 3.54 11.40
N GLU A 36 2.41 2.86 11.96
CA GLU A 36 3.63 3.51 12.46
C GLU A 36 4.34 4.29 11.34
N LEU A 37 4.49 3.68 10.16
CA LEU A 37 5.09 4.33 9.00
C LEU A 37 4.25 5.52 8.51
N ALA A 38 2.95 5.35 8.33
CA ALA A 38 2.05 6.42 7.91
C ALA A 38 2.09 7.63 8.87
N LYS A 39 2.15 7.37 10.18
CA LYS A 39 2.33 8.41 11.21
C LYS A 39 3.67 9.14 11.10
N LEU A 40 4.73 8.48 10.63
CA LEU A 40 6.00 9.13 10.35
C LEU A 40 5.93 9.93 9.05
N MET A 41 5.36 9.35 7.99
CA MET A 41 5.17 10.02 6.69
C MET A 41 4.36 11.32 6.84
N SER A 42 3.29 11.32 7.64
CA SER A 42 2.42 12.47 7.82
C SER A 42 3.12 13.69 8.44
N LYS A 43 4.24 13.49 9.13
CA LYS A 43 5.08 14.59 9.64
C LYS A 43 5.81 15.34 8.53
N TYR A 44 5.99 14.72 7.36
CA TYR A 44 6.79 15.24 6.25
C TYR A 44 5.99 15.43 4.94
N SER A 45 4.72 15.01 4.90
CA SER A 45 3.95 14.88 3.67
C SER A 45 3.30 16.17 3.15
N GLY A 46 3.39 17.28 3.89
CA GLY A 46 2.69 18.52 3.56
C GLY A 46 1.15 18.35 3.51
N GLN A 47 0.47 19.26 2.82
CA GLN A 47 -1.01 19.30 2.76
C GLN A 47 -1.62 18.54 1.57
N GLN A 48 -0.80 17.90 0.72
CA GLN A 48 -1.26 17.26 -0.52
C GLN A 48 -1.44 15.75 -0.38
N ILE A 49 -1.13 15.18 0.79
CA ILE A 49 -1.22 13.75 1.06
C ILE A 49 -2.19 13.52 2.20
N ASP A 50 -3.26 12.79 1.92
CA ASP A 50 -4.18 12.29 2.93
C ASP A 50 -3.88 10.83 3.27
N PHE A 51 -4.23 10.43 4.48
CA PHE A 51 -3.95 9.09 5.01
C PHE A 51 -5.24 8.40 5.45
N ILE A 52 -5.39 7.13 5.06
CA ILE A 52 -6.43 6.23 5.59
C ILE A 52 -5.75 5.23 6.51
N THR A 53 -5.90 5.45 7.82
CA THR A 53 -5.35 4.60 8.89
C THR A 53 -6.40 3.75 9.59
N GLU A 54 -7.66 4.12 9.49
CA GLU A 54 -8.72 3.62 10.39
C GLU A 54 -9.44 2.37 9.87
N GLN A 55 -9.33 2.04 8.58
CA GLN A 55 -10.11 0.95 7.98
C GLN A 55 -9.32 0.07 7.00
N ASN A 56 -9.69 -1.20 6.96
CA ASN A 56 -9.29 -2.13 5.92
C ASN A 56 -10.10 -1.83 4.63
N VAL A 57 -9.49 -1.06 3.71
CA VAL A 57 -10.16 -0.62 2.47
C VAL A 57 -10.63 -1.78 1.59
N TYR A 58 -9.86 -2.89 1.57
CA TYR A 58 -10.24 -4.09 0.84
C TYR A 58 -11.52 -4.72 1.41
N ASP A 59 -11.58 -4.93 2.72
CA ASP A 59 -12.75 -5.52 3.38
C ASP A 59 -13.99 -4.63 3.25
N TYR A 60 -13.81 -3.31 3.37
CA TYR A 60 -14.88 -2.34 3.12
C TYR A 60 -15.26 -2.18 1.65
N ARG A 61 -14.47 -2.70 0.71
CA ARG A 61 -14.67 -2.56 -0.74
C ARG A 61 -14.77 -1.09 -1.19
N SER A 62 -14.14 -0.18 -0.47
CA SER A 62 -14.40 1.26 -0.54
C SER A 62 -13.44 2.06 -1.44
N ILE A 63 -12.47 1.40 -2.09
CA ILE A 63 -11.46 2.07 -2.93
C ILE A 63 -12.07 3.01 -3.99
N THR A 64 -13.19 2.63 -4.58
CA THR A 64 -13.85 3.39 -5.65
C THR A 64 -14.41 4.73 -5.16
N SER A 65 -14.92 4.76 -3.92
CA SER A 65 -15.46 5.98 -3.31
C SER A 65 -14.35 6.84 -2.71
N ILE A 66 -13.42 6.25 -1.95
CA ILE A 66 -12.35 7.00 -1.28
C ILE A 66 -11.31 7.53 -2.27
N GLY A 67 -11.07 6.83 -3.38
CA GLY A 67 -10.11 7.27 -4.40
C GLY A 67 -10.60 8.46 -5.24
N LYS A 68 -11.90 8.78 -5.17
CA LYS A 68 -12.47 9.87 -5.95
C LYS A 68 -11.86 11.21 -5.52
N GLY A 69 -11.29 11.94 -6.47
CA GLY A 69 -10.68 13.25 -6.23
C GLY A 69 -9.19 13.20 -5.84
N TYR A 70 -8.56 12.02 -5.89
CA TYR A 70 -7.12 11.87 -5.81
C TYR A 70 -6.54 11.53 -7.19
N ASP A 71 -5.35 12.06 -7.47
CA ASP A 71 -4.63 11.81 -8.71
C ASP A 71 -3.87 10.48 -8.67
N SER A 72 -3.51 10.04 -7.47
CA SER A 72 -2.84 8.75 -7.24
C SER A 72 -3.06 8.21 -5.83
N ILE A 73 -2.93 6.89 -5.70
CA ILE A 73 -3.17 6.14 -4.47
C ILE A 73 -1.99 5.19 -4.24
N THR A 74 -1.45 5.17 -3.02
CA THR A 74 -0.44 4.21 -2.57
C THR A 74 -1.00 3.43 -1.39
N GLU A 75 -1.04 2.09 -1.49
CA GLU A 75 -1.38 1.22 -0.37
C GLU A 75 -0.11 0.59 0.22
N LEU A 76 0.10 0.74 1.53
CA LEU A 76 1.29 0.27 2.24
C LEU A 76 1.05 -1.11 2.84
N HIS A 77 1.98 -2.04 2.59
CA HIS A 77 2.03 -3.40 3.11
C HIS A 77 3.47 -3.77 3.53
N PHE A 78 3.62 -4.83 4.33
CA PHE A 78 4.90 -5.46 4.64
C PHE A 78 4.86 -6.91 4.20
N ASN A 79 5.87 -7.33 3.45
CA ASN A 79 5.84 -8.62 2.79
C ASN A 79 5.87 -9.74 3.83
N ALA A 80 5.01 -10.73 3.63
CA ALA A 80 5.08 -11.95 4.41
C ALA A 80 4.68 -13.14 3.55
N PHE A 81 5.68 -13.95 3.24
CA PHE A 81 5.49 -15.29 2.75
C PHE A 81 6.31 -16.19 3.64
N ASN A 82 5.64 -17.12 4.34
CA ASN A 82 6.19 -18.20 5.18
C ASN A 82 7.42 -17.87 6.07
N GLY A 83 7.64 -16.59 6.40
CA GLY A 83 8.83 -16.11 7.11
C GLY A 83 10.11 -16.01 6.28
N SER A 84 10.09 -16.33 4.98
CA SER A 84 11.27 -16.24 4.11
C SER A 84 11.21 -15.11 3.07
N ALA A 85 10.04 -14.54 2.78
CA ALA A 85 9.99 -13.35 1.95
C ALA A 85 10.77 -12.21 2.61
N LYS A 86 11.63 -11.58 1.80
CA LYS A 86 12.44 -10.43 2.17
C LYS A 86 12.56 -9.56 0.93
N GLY A 87 12.52 -8.25 1.13
CA GLY A 87 12.76 -7.29 0.07
C GLY A 87 11.52 -6.50 -0.29
N THR A 88 11.74 -5.48 -1.11
CA THR A 88 10.72 -4.54 -1.52
C THR A 88 10.25 -4.81 -2.94
N GLU A 89 8.95 -4.67 -3.16
CA GLU A 89 8.32 -4.69 -4.49
C GLU A 89 7.16 -3.69 -4.54
N VAL A 90 6.82 -3.29 -5.76
CA VAL A 90 5.62 -2.47 -6.02
C VAL A 90 4.73 -3.26 -6.96
N LEU A 91 3.49 -3.47 -6.54
CA LEU A 91 2.46 -4.18 -7.29
C LEU A 91 1.55 -3.15 -7.97
N ILE A 92 1.41 -3.28 -9.29
CA ILE A 92 0.54 -2.45 -10.12
C ILE A 92 -0.43 -3.33 -10.88
N GLN A 93 -1.54 -2.74 -11.34
CA GLN A 93 -2.52 -3.47 -12.14
C GLN A 93 -1.90 -3.89 -13.49
N SER A 94 -2.17 -5.12 -13.94
CA SER A 94 -1.46 -5.78 -15.05
C SER A 94 -1.59 -5.13 -16.43
N SER A 95 -2.66 -4.38 -16.69
CA SER A 95 -2.84 -3.63 -17.93
C SER A 95 -2.23 -2.23 -17.89
N LEU A 96 -1.60 -1.83 -16.78
CA LEU A 96 -0.89 -0.56 -16.65
C LEU A 96 0.63 -0.75 -16.81
N GLU A 97 1.31 0.34 -17.14
CA GLU A 97 2.76 0.45 -17.08
C GLU A 97 3.18 1.16 -15.80
N ALA A 98 4.36 0.79 -15.30
CA ALA A 98 4.94 1.45 -14.12
C ALA A 98 5.20 2.92 -14.42
N ASP A 99 4.78 3.80 -13.53
CA ASP A 99 5.02 5.23 -13.64
C ASP A 99 6.31 5.66 -12.92
N LYS A 100 6.60 6.97 -12.95
CA LYS A 100 7.79 7.53 -12.30
C LYS A 100 7.74 7.40 -10.78
N GLU A 101 6.55 7.40 -10.17
CA GLU A 101 6.36 7.24 -8.74
C GLU A 101 6.64 5.79 -8.31
N ASP A 102 6.18 4.79 -9.07
CA ASP A 102 6.46 3.37 -8.85
C ASP A 102 7.97 3.11 -8.84
N MET A 103 8.66 3.63 -9.86
CA MET A 103 10.11 3.49 -10.02
C MET A 103 10.89 4.24 -8.92
N ALA A 104 10.42 5.42 -8.52
CA ALA A 104 11.05 6.20 -7.45
C ALA A 104 10.92 5.51 -6.09
N ILE A 105 9.75 4.97 -5.77
CA ILE A 105 9.50 4.23 -4.52
C ILE A 105 10.40 3.00 -4.47
N LEU A 106 10.39 2.18 -5.53
CA LEU A 106 11.21 0.98 -5.59
C LEU A 106 12.70 1.31 -5.46
N SER A 107 13.18 2.33 -6.17
CA SER A 107 14.57 2.79 -6.11
C SER A 107 14.97 3.23 -4.70
N LEU A 108 14.11 4.00 -4.01
CA LEU A 108 14.36 4.44 -2.65
C LEU A 108 14.46 3.26 -1.67
N LEU A 109 13.48 2.36 -1.69
CA LEU A 109 13.43 1.23 -0.76
C LEU A 109 14.54 0.21 -1.04
N SER A 110 14.98 0.09 -2.31
CA SER A 110 16.09 -0.79 -2.72
C SER A 110 17.44 -0.39 -2.16
N ARG A 111 17.57 0.81 -1.56
CA ARG A 111 18.77 1.22 -0.82
C ARG A 111 18.91 0.51 0.52
N TYR A 112 17.81 -0.05 1.04
CA TYR A 112 17.72 -0.65 2.36
C TYR A 112 17.30 -2.12 2.32
N PHE A 113 16.51 -2.52 1.32
CA PHE A 113 15.96 -3.86 1.18
C PHE A 113 16.30 -4.48 -0.18
N GLN A 114 16.25 -5.80 -0.28
CA GLN A 114 16.46 -6.50 -1.54
C GLN A 114 15.41 -6.05 -2.58
N ASN A 115 15.86 -5.55 -3.74
CA ASN A 115 14.96 -5.17 -4.82
C ASN A 115 14.31 -6.41 -5.46
N ARG A 116 12.98 -6.52 -5.40
CA ARG A 116 12.21 -7.60 -6.03
C ARG A 116 11.48 -7.17 -7.31
N GLY A 117 11.56 -5.89 -7.66
CA GLY A 117 11.04 -5.31 -8.90
C GLY A 117 9.60 -4.80 -8.81
N ILE A 118 9.11 -4.30 -9.94
CA ILE A 118 7.69 -4.02 -10.16
C ILE A 118 6.99 -5.32 -10.56
N LYS A 119 5.80 -5.58 -10.00
CA LYS A 119 4.97 -6.74 -10.32
C LYS A 119 3.64 -6.30 -10.91
N LYS A 120 3.30 -6.85 -12.07
CA LYS A 120 2.00 -6.67 -12.72
C LYS A 120 1.04 -7.75 -12.22
N VAL A 121 -0.10 -7.35 -11.66
CA VAL A 121 -1.08 -8.26 -11.05
C VAL A 121 -2.51 -7.93 -11.45
N ASP A 122 -3.39 -8.93 -11.46
CA ASP A 122 -4.81 -8.83 -11.81
C ASP A 122 -5.74 -9.47 -10.76
N TRP A 123 -5.19 -9.93 -9.64
CA TRP A 123 -5.94 -10.56 -8.55
C TRP A 123 -6.17 -9.61 -7.35
N LEU A 124 -5.51 -8.45 -7.32
CA LEU A 124 -5.73 -7.42 -6.30
C LEU A 124 -7.00 -6.62 -6.59
N TYR A 125 -8.01 -6.76 -5.73
CA TYR A 125 -9.27 -6.04 -5.87
C TYR A 125 -9.07 -4.52 -5.96
N ASN A 126 -8.28 -3.92 -5.05
CA ASN A 126 -8.10 -2.47 -5.04
C ASN A 126 -7.42 -1.97 -6.32
N ALA A 127 -6.41 -2.68 -6.81
CA ALA A 127 -5.74 -2.36 -8.08
C ALA A 127 -6.70 -2.44 -9.27
N ASN A 128 -7.50 -3.51 -9.36
CA ASN A 128 -8.49 -3.69 -10.44
C ASN A 128 -9.57 -2.61 -10.42
N GLN A 129 -10.10 -2.29 -9.23
CA GLN A 129 -11.13 -1.26 -9.10
C GLN A 129 -10.58 0.13 -9.40
N ALA A 130 -9.37 0.45 -8.94
CA ALA A 130 -8.70 1.71 -9.25
C ALA A 130 -8.48 1.86 -10.76
N ALA A 131 -7.91 0.85 -11.42
CA ALA A 131 -7.71 0.84 -12.87
C ALA A 131 -9.03 1.02 -13.65
N SER A 132 -10.10 0.34 -13.23
CA SER A 132 -11.42 0.48 -13.87
C SER A 132 -12.02 1.90 -13.79
N ARG A 133 -11.49 2.74 -12.89
CA ARG A 133 -11.89 4.14 -12.69
C ARG A 133 -10.86 5.15 -13.18
N GLY A 134 -9.75 4.67 -13.77
CA GLY A 134 -8.66 5.53 -14.20
C GLY A 134 -7.85 6.14 -13.06
N TYR A 135 -7.90 5.56 -11.86
CA TYR A 135 -7.07 6.00 -10.75
C TYR A 135 -5.70 5.33 -10.84
N THR A 136 -4.64 6.12 -10.69
CA THR A 136 -3.30 5.58 -10.51
C THR A 136 -3.23 4.92 -9.13
N TYR A 137 -2.89 3.63 -9.09
CA TYR A 137 -2.83 2.85 -7.84
C TYR A 137 -1.59 1.95 -7.84
N ARG A 138 -0.94 1.90 -6.68
CA ARG A 138 0.18 0.99 -6.40
C ARG A 138 0.07 0.42 -4.99
N LEU A 139 0.35 -0.87 -4.85
CA LEU A 139 0.57 -1.50 -3.54
C LEU A 139 2.07 -1.64 -3.34
N VAL A 140 2.58 -1.18 -2.21
CA VAL A 140 4.01 -1.21 -1.88
C VAL A 140 4.25 -2.21 -0.77
N GLU A 141 4.97 -3.28 -1.10
CA GLU A 141 5.54 -4.20 -0.12
C GLU A 141 6.88 -3.62 0.34
N ILE A 142 6.92 -3.12 1.58
CA ILE A 142 8.03 -2.28 2.06
C ILE A 142 9.30 -3.10 2.30
N ALA A 143 9.20 -4.28 2.91
CA ALA A 143 10.33 -5.12 3.31
C ALA A 143 9.94 -6.60 3.41
#